data_AF-A0A436BU72-F1
#
_entry.id   AF-A0A436BU72-F1
#
_cell.length_a   1.000
_cell.length_b   1.000
_cell.length_c   1.000
_cell.angle_alpha   90.00
_cell.angle_beta   90.00
_cell.angle_gamma   90.00
#
_symmetry.space_group_name_H-M   'P 1'
#
loop_
_entity.id
_entity.type
_entity.pdbx_description
1 polymer ?
#
loop_
_entity_poly.entity_id
_entity_poly.type
_entity_poly.pdbx_seq_one_letter_code
_entity_poly.pdbx_strand_id
1 'polypeptide(L)'
;MNSGRRHTTKAFPWRRSLWIASLLTPALVVMVLFVLWPLLSAFRLAFYEFNGLQPTGFIGFENFRKVLFEQPYSDWTWNALKHNI
;
A
#
# COMPACT_ATOMS: atom_id res chain seq x y z
N MET A 1 6.06 -55.53 -7.70
CA MET A 1 4.71 -55.38 -7.13
C MET A 1 4.73 -54.22 -6.14
N ASN A 2 4.00 -53.15 -6.48
CA ASN A 2 3.67 -51.88 -5.78
C ASN A 2 4.05 -51.69 -4.30
N SER A 3 4.83 -50.64 -4.03
CA SER A 3 4.81 -49.91 -2.75
C SER A 3 4.26 -48.50 -2.98
N GLY A 4 2.92 -48.40 -2.97
CA GLY A 4 2.20 -47.14 -3.08
C GLY A 4 2.45 -46.26 -1.86
N ARG A 5 3.30 -45.24 -2.03
CA ARG A 5 3.48 -44.16 -1.04
C ARG A 5 2.21 -43.33 -1.03
N ARG A 6 1.38 -43.52 0.01
CA ARG A 6 0.21 -42.68 0.26
C ARG A 6 0.69 -41.28 0.64
N HIS A 7 0.64 -40.34 -0.30
CA HIS A 7 0.66 -38.92 0.03
C HIS A 7 -0.63 -38.60 0.78
N THR A 8 -0.60 -38.66 2.11
CA THR A 8 -1.67 -38.14 2.95
C THR A 8 -1.62 -36.61 2.84
N THR A 9 -2.46 -36.02 2.01
CA THR A 9 -2.74 -34.59 2.05
C THR A 9 -3.36 -34.30 3.43
N LYS A 10 -2.57 -33.73 4.35
CA LYS A 10 -3.10 -33.25 5.64
C LYS A 10 -4.16 -32.20 5.33
N ALA A 11 -5.42 -32.50 5.66
CA ALA A 11 -6.49 -31.52 5.62
C ALA A 11 -6.10 -30.35 6.52
N PHE A 12 -6.10 -29.13 5.97
CA PHE A 12 -5.79 -27.93 6.72
C PHE A 12 -6.78 -27.83 7.89
N PRO A 13 -6.34 -27.79 9.16
CA PRO A 13 -7.26 -27.77 10.29
C PRO A 13 -7.92 -26.39 10.35
N TRP A 14 -9.06 -26.26 9.66
CA TRP A 14 -9.85 -25.02 9.52
C TRP A 14 -10.05 -24.30 10.86
N ARG A 15 -10.28 -25.05 11.94
CA ARG A 15 -10.40 -24.55 13.32
C ARG A 15 -9.17 -23.74 13.77
N ARG A 16 -7.96 -24.25 13.52
CA ARG A 16 -6.71 -23.56 13.89
C ARG A 16 -6.53 -22.27 13.09
N SER A 17 -6.85 -22.30 11.80
CA SER A 17 -6.76 -21.11 10.94
C SER A 17 -7.73 -20.02 11.39
N LEU A 18 -8.96 -20.38 11.78
CA LEU A 18 -9.94 -19.45 12.33
C LEU A 18 -9.46 -18.81 13.63
N TRP A 19 -8.84 -19.58 14.53
CA TRP A 19 -8.26 -19.04 15.77
C TRP A 19 -7.13 -18.05 15.48
N ILE A 20 -6.20 -18.39 14.59
CA ILE A 20 -5.10 -17.49 14.20
C ILE A 20 -5.67 -16.21 13.57
N ALA A 21 -6.63 -16.35 12.65
CA ALA A 21 -7.27 -15.21 12.02
C ALA A 21 -7.93 -14.32 13.06
N SER A 22 -8.72 -14.87 14.01
CA SER A 22 -9.38 -14.10 15.06
C SER A 22 -8.41 -13.27 15.90
N LEU A 23 -7.21 -13.78 16.18
CA LEU A 23 -6.19 -13.06 16.96
C LEU A 23 -5.50 -11.96 16.13
N LEU A 24 -5.31 -12.18 14.84
CA LEU A 24 -4.69 -11.21 13.93
C LEU A 24 -5.66 -10.12 13.48
N THR A 25 -6.94 -10.44 13.31
CA THR A 25 -7.99 -9.54 12.82
C THR A 25 -7.98 -8.17 13.52
N PRO A 26 -7.95 -8.04 14.87
CA PRO A 26 -7.99 -6.71 15.49
C PRO A 26 -6.76 -5.86 15.12
N ALA A 27 -5.56 -6.45 15.10
CA ALA A 27 -4.35 -5.73 14.70
C ALA A 27 -4.40 -5.31 13.23
N LEU A 28 -4.87 -6.21 12.36
CA LEU A 28 -5.02 -5.92 10.93
C LEU A 28 -6.09 -4.86 10.66
N VAL A 29 -7.21 -4.88 11.39
CA VAL A 29 -8.26 -3.85 11.29
C VAL A 29 -7.68 -2.49 11.64
N VAL A 30 -6.93 -2.38 12.73
CA VAL A 30 -6.27 -1.12 13.10
C VAL A 30 -5.28 -0.69 12.02
N MET A 31 -4.43 -1.59 11.51
CA MET A 31 -3.50 -1.29 10.42
C MET A 31 -4.23 -0.78 9.17
N VAL A 32 -5.33 -1.44 8.77
CA VAL A 32 -6.08 -1.05 7.58
C VAL A 32 -6.72 0.33 7.77
N LEU A 33 -7.36 0.57 8.91
CA LEU A 33 -8.09 1.82 9.16
C LEU A 33 -7.16 3.02 9.34
N PHE A 34 -6.03 2.84 10.03
CA PHE A 34 -5.17 3.96 10.40
C PHE A 34 -3.91 4.10 9.56
N VAL A 35 -3.54 3.08 8.78
CA VAL A 35 -2.36 3.13 7.90
C VAL A 35 -2.79 3.02 6.45
N LEU A 36 -3.44 1.92 6.08
CA LEU A 36 -3.72 1.66 4.67
C LEU A 36 -4.75 2.64 4.09
N TRP A 37 -5.82 2.94 4.84
CA TRP A 37 -6.85 3.87 4.41
C TRP A 37 -6.31 5.29 4.15
N PRO A 38 -5.62 5.97 5.09
CA PRO A 38 -5.04 7.28 4.81
C PRO A 38 -3.96 7.23 3.71
N LEU A 39 -3.19 6.15 3.63
CA LEU A 39 -2.20 5.97 2.56
C LEU A 39 -2.87 5.92 1.18
N LEU A 40 -3.94 5.14 1.03
CA LEU A 40 -4.71 5.07 -0.22
C LEU A 40 -5.40 6.39 -0.54
N SER A 41 -5.87 7.11 0.48
CA SER A 41 -6.46 8.44 0.32
C SER A 41 -5.43 9.45 -0.22
N ALA A 42 -4.23 9.47 0.37
CA ALA A 42 -3.12 10.32 -0.08
C ALA A 42 -2.64 9.92 -1.48
N PHE A 43 -2.56 8.62 -1.76
CA PHE A 43 -2.24 8.10 -3.09
C PHE A 43 -3.27 8.56 -4.13
N ARG A 44 -4.57 8.49 -3.81
CA ARG A 44 -5.63 9.03 -4.68
C ARG A 44 -5.42 10.52 -4.91
N LEU A 45 -5.18 11.30 -3.85
CA LEU A 45 -5.01 12.75 -3.91
C LEU A 45 -3.83 13.17 -4.79
N ALA A 46 -2.78 12.36 -4.88
CA ALA A 46 -1.64 12.62 -5.76
C ALA A 46 -2.03 12.79 -7.24
N PHE A 47 -3.18 12.26 -7.67
CA PHE A 47 -3.70 12.40 -9.03
C PHE A 47 -4.72 13.55 -9.21
N TYR A 48 -5.01 14.30 -8.16
CA TYR A 48 -5.95 15.42 -8.19
C TYR A 48 -5.22 16.74 -7.98
N GLU A 49 -5.74 17.80 -8.59
CA GLU A 49 -5.36 19.16 -8.28
C GLU A 49 -5.87 19.52 -6.88
N PHE A 50 -5.06 20.25 -6.11
CA PHE A 50 -5.38 20.66 -4.75
C PHE A 50 -5.16 22.16 -4.58
N ASN A 51 -6.20 22.88 -4.17
CA ASN A 51 -6.15 24.34 -4.00
C ASN A 51 -5.90 24.79 -2.55
N GLY A 52 -5.50 23.87 -1.66
CA GLY A 52 -5.28 24.16 -0.24
C GLY A 52 -6.49 23.84 0.65
N LEU A 53 -7.69 23.80 0.09
CA LEU A 53 -8.92 23.50 0.83
C LEU A 53 -9.50 22.14 0.45
N GLN A 54 -9.54 21.84 -0.84
CA GLN A 54 -10.12 20.60 -1.35
C GLN A 54 -9.54 20.20 -2.71
N PRO A 55 -9.69 18.92 -3.10
CA PRO A 55 -9.37 18.49 -4.46
C PRO A 55 -10.34 19.15 -5.45
N THR A 56 -9.82 19.82 -6.47
CA THR A 56 -10.62 20.58 -7.44
C THR A 56 -10.94 19.78 -8.71
N GLY A 57 -10.03 18.92 -9.14
CA GLY A 57 -10.21 18.12 -10.37
C GLY A 57 -9.20 16.99 -10.49
N PHE A 58 -9.53 15.96 -11.27
CA PHE A 58 -8.58 14.89 -11.61
C PHE A 58 -7.66 15.36 -12.73
N ILE A 59 -6.35 15.39 -12.47
CA ILE A 59 -5.32 15.86 -13.40
C ILE A 59 -4.34 14.76 -13.81
N GLY A 60 -4.61 13.51 -13.42
CA GLY A 60 -3.77 12.37 -13.76
C GLY A 60 -2.36 12.51 -13.18
N PHE A 61 -1.35 12.48 -14.04
CA PHE A 61 0.07 12.44 -13.62
C PHE A 61 0.74 13.82 -13.50
N GLU A 62 0.00 14.92 -13.67
CA GLU A 62 0.63 16.24 -13.77
C GLU A 62 1.38 16.64 -12.49
N ASN A 63 0.87 16.31 -11.30
CA ASN A 63 1.59 16.53 -10.03
C ASN A 63 2.94 15.80 -10.00
N PHE A 64 3.02 14.58 -10.54
CA PHE A 64 4.26 13.82 -10.58
C PHE A 64 5.26 14.47 -11.54
N ARG A 65 4.78 14.93 -12.70
CA ARG A 65 5.62 15.67 -13.66
C ARG A 65 6.18 16.94 -13.01
N LYS A 66 5.33 17.71 -12.34
CA LYS A 66 5.71 18.94 -11.64
C LYS A 66 6.79 18.68 -10.58
N VAL A 67 6.62 17.68 -9.74
CA VAL A 67 7.59 17.36 -8.68
C VAL A 67 8.91 16.83 -9.23
N LEU A 68 8.88 16.04 -10.31
CA LEU A 68 10.07 15.37 -10.85
C LEU A 68 10.86 16.22 -11.86
N PHE A 69 10.20 17.13 -12.57
CA PHE A 69 10.80 17.83 -13.73
C PHE A 69 10.68 19.36 -13.70
N GLU A 70 9.82 19.96 -12.88
CA GLU A 70 9.68 21.41 -12.81
C GLU A 70 10.46 21.99 -11.62
N GLN A 71 11.09 23.15 -11.82
CA GLN A 71 11.78 23.84 -10.72
C GLN A 71 10.78 24.67 -9.90
N PRO A 72 10.99 24.79 -8.57
CA PRO A 72 12.13 24.28 -7.81
C PRO A 72 11.98 22.84 -7.29
N TYR A 73 10.83 22.20 -7.50
CA TYR A 73 10.50 20.91 -6.88
C TYR A 73 11.41 19.76 -7.31
N SER A 74 11.79 19.73 -8.59
CA SER A 74 12.71 18.74 -9.15
C SER A 74 14.08 18.77 -8.48
N ASP A 75 14.63 19.97 -8.26
CA ASP A 75 15.92 20.13 -7.57
C ASP A 75 15.82 19.59 -6.14
N TRP A 76 14.78 19.94 -5.39
CA TRP A 76 14.58 19.45 -4.03
C TRP A 76 14.45 17.94 -3.98
N THR A 77 13.67 17.36 -4.90
CA THR A 77 13.43 15.92 -4.97
C THR A 77 14.72 15.16 -5.26
N TRP A 78 15.49 15.59 -6.27
CA TRP A 78 16.73 14.91 -6.65
C TRP A 78 17.85 15.14 -5.65
N ASN A 79 17.95 16.32 -5.04
CA ASN A 79 18.92 16.56 -3.99
C ASN A 79 18.60 15.71 -2.76
N ALA A 80 17.34 15.64 -2.33
CA ALA A 80 16.93 14.80 -1.21
C ALA A 80 17.23 13.31 -1.45
N LEU A 81 17.03 12.81 -2.67
CA LEU A 81 17.37 11.43 -3.03
C LEU A 81 18.89 11.18 -2.99
N LYS A 82 19.69 12.09 -3.55
CA LYS A 82 21.17 11.99 -3.52
C LYS A 82 21.75 12.04 -2.11
N HIS A 83 21.07 12.68 -1.16
CA HIS A 83 21.53 12.73 0.23
C HIS A 83 21.33 11.42 1.01
N ASN A 84 20.47 10.52 0.54
CA ASN A 84 20.15 9.26 1.23
C ASN A 84 20.91 8.04 0.69
N ILE A 85 21.74 8.20 -0.34
CA ILE A 85 22.45 7.12 -1.05
C ILE A 85 23.96 7.35 -0.96
#